data_AF-A0A524D933-F1
#
_entry.id   AF-A0A524D933-F1
#
_cell.length_a   1.000
_cell.length_b   1.000
_cell.length_c   1.000
_cell.angle_alpha   90.00
_cell.angle_beta   90.00
_cell.angle_gamma   90.00
#
_symmetry.space_group_name_H-M   'P 1'
#
loop_
_entity.id
_entity.type
_entity.pdbx_description
1 polymer ?
#
loop_
_entity_poly.entity_id
_entity_poly.type
_entity_poly.pdbx_seq_one_letter_code
_entity_poly.pdbx_strand_id
1 'polypeptide(L)' 'MKTENDLSSEINIEIILHFLSKVEEFIVLYETKINLNKSGTLDTGQEVINELKRIFNKVDSSLSLIKGKIREIYLSYSS' A
#
# COMPACT_ATOMS: atom_id res chain seq x y z
N MET A 1 -21.21 -31.87 -21.82
CA MET A 1 -20.38 -31.63 -20.62
C MET A 1 -20.48 -30.15 -20.30
N LYS A 2 -21.05 -29.78 -19.15
CA LYS A 2 -21.00 -28.39 -18.67
C LYS A 2 -19.57 -28.18 -18.15
N THR A 3 -18.78 -27.35 -18.82
CA THR A 3 -17.54 -26.83 -18.26
C THR A 3 -17.94 -25.89 -17.14
N GLU A 4 -17.78 -26.37 -15.91
CA GLU A 4 -17.97 -25.59 -14.69
C GLU A 4 -17.03 -24.38 -14.78
N ASN A 5 -17.62 -23.18 -14.81
CA ASN A 5 -16.88 -21.94 -14.60
C ASN A 5 -16.29 -22.03 -13.18
N ASP A 6 -15.00 -22.32 -13.10
CA ASP A 6 -14.23 -22.29 -11.87
C ASP A 6 -14.24 -20.86 -11.33
N LEU A 7 -15.09 -20.61 -10.33
CA LEU A 7 -15.35 -19.32 -9.71
C LEU A 7 -14.38 -19.02 -8.55
N SER A 8 -13.23 -19.70 -8.45
CA SER A 8 -12.44 -19.75 -7.22
C SER A 8 -11.15 -18.92 -7.15
N SER A 9 -10.88 -18.02 -8.10
CA SER A 9 -9.63 -17.21 -8.06
C SER A 9 -9.87 -15.71 -7.85
N GLU A 10 -10.84 -15.35 -7.02
CA GLU A 10 -10.94 -13.97 -6.51
C GLU A 10 -9.95 -13.77 -5.36
N ILE A 11 -8.90 -12.99 -5.61
CA ILE A 11 -7.91 -12.59 -4.61
C ILE A 11 -8.28 -11.19 -4.14
N ASN A 12 -8.63 -11.07 -2.87
CA ASN A 12 -8.84 -9.78 -2.20
C ASN A 12 -7.54 -9.37 -1.51
N ILE A 13 -7.04 -8.19 -1.85
CA ILE A 13 -5.82 -7.61 -1.28
C ILE A 13 -6.21 -6.34 -0.54
N GLU A 14 -5.87 -6.26 0.74
CA GLU A 14 -6.00 -5.04 1.53
C GLU A 14 -4.61 -4.40 1.70
N ILE A 15 -4.48 -3.14 1.30
CA ILE A 15 -3.30 -2.30 1.55
C ILE A 15 -3.70 -1.26 2.60
N ILE A 16 -3.01 -1.28 3.74
CA ILE A 16 -3.17 -0.30 4.82
C ILE A 16 -1.92 0.57 4.85
N LEU A 17 -2.10 1.88 4.64
CA LEU A 17 -1.05 2.88 4.73
C LEU A 17 -1.21 3.69 6.01
N HIS A 18 -0.18 3.64 6.85
CA HIS A 18 -0.05 4.45 8.06
C HIS A 18 0.96 5.57 7.83
N PHE A 19 0.55 6.81 8.08
CA PHE A 19 1.43 7.98 8.01
C PHE A 19 1.32 8.80 9.28
N LEU A 20 2.47 9.08 9.91
CA LEU A 20 2.56 9.95 11.08
C LEU A 20 2.90 11.37 10.63
N SER A 21 2.11 12.33 11.06
CA SER A 21 2.36 13.75 10.84
C SER A 21 2.35 14.52 12.15
N LYS A 22 3.14 15.60 12.23
CA LYS A 22 3.03 16.59 13.31
C LYS A 22 2.12 17.72 12.81
N VAL A 23 0.96 17.87 13.44
CA VAL A 23 0.01 18.96 13.18
C VAL A 23 -0.04 19.82 14.44
N GLU A 24 0.52 21.03 14.34
CA GLU A 24 0.73 21.91 15.50
C GLU A 24 1.51 21.20 16.62
N GLU A 25 0.91 21.03 17.80
CA GLU A 25 1.47 20.35 18.96
C GLU A 25 1.15 18.84 19.00
N PHE A 26 0.35 18.34 18.05
CA PHE A 26 -0.13 16.96 18.06
C PHE A 26 0.62 16.09 17.05
N ILE A 27 0.80 14.82 17.43
CA ILE A 27 1.18 13.76 16.50
C ILE A 27 -0.09 13.07 16.06
N VAL A 28 -0.38 13.13 14.76
CA VAL A 28 -1.57 12.53 14.15
C VAL A 28 -1.15 11.35 13.31
N LEU A 29 -1.75 10.19 13.59
CA LEU A 29 -1.65 8.99 12.76
C LEU A 29 -2.80 8.98 11.76
N TYR A 30 -2.47 9.14 10.49
CA TYR A 30 -3.41 8.97 9.38
C TYR A 30 -3.37 7.51 8.92
N GLU A 31 -4.56 6.93 8.74
CA GLU A 31 -4.74 5.61 8.15
C GLU A 31 -5.50 5.74 6.83
N THR A 32 -4.99 5.12 5.78
CA THR A 32 -5.68 4.96 4.50
C THR A 32 -5.77 3.48 4.16
N LYS A 33 -6.99 3.00 3.92
CA LYS A 33 -7.25 1.62 3.50
C LYS A 33 -7.60 1.56 2.02
N ILE A 34 -7.03 0.59 1.32
CA ILE A 34 -7.22 0.40 -0.11
C ILE A 34 -7.48 -1.08 -0.36
N ASN A 35 -8.65 -1.36 -0.90
CA ASN A 35 -9.06 -2.71 -1.26
C ASN A 35 -8.89 -2.90 -2.76
N LEU A 36 -8.15 -3.95 -3.13
CA LEU A 36 -8.00 -4.39 -4.50
C LEU A 36 -8.69 -5.73 -4.63
N ASN A 37 -9.74 -5.78 -5.46
CA ASN A 37 -10.41 -7.03 -5.80
C ASN A 37 -9.88 -7.48 -7.15
N LYS A 38 -9.46 -8.74 -7.24
CA LYS A 38 -8.90 -9.26 -8.48
C LYS A 38 -9.47 -10.63 -8.84
N SER A 39 -9.68 -10.81 -10.14
CA SER A 39 -9.89 -12.08 -10.82
C SER A 39 -8.60 -12.48 -11.56
N GLY A 40 -8.08 -13.69 -11.30
CA GLY A 40 -7.03 -14.32 -12.13
C GLY A 40 -5.63 -14.49 -11.53
N THR A 41 -4.72 -15.08 -12.31
CA THR A 41 -3.42 -15.66 -11.87
C THR A 41 -2.21 -14.72 -11.91
N LEU A 42 -2.41 -13.43 -12.20
CA LEU A 42 -1.33 -12.44 -12.28
C LEU A 42 -0.67 -12.23 -10.91
N ASP A 43 0.67 -12.11 -10.90
CA ASP A 43 1.49 -11.92 -9.69
C ASP A 43 0.96 -10.80 -8.79
N THR A 44 0.30 -11.21 -7.70
CA THR A 44 -0.29 -10.37 -6.66
C THR A 44 0.70 -9.33 -6.11
N GLY A 45 1.98 -9.68 -6.00
CA GLY A 45 3.01 -8.79 -5.44
C GLY A 45 3.30 -7.60 -6.34
N GLN A 46 3.37 -7.81 -7.66
CA GLN A 46 3.69 -6.75 -8.61
C GLN A 46 2.56 -5.71 -8.71
N GLU A 47 1.31 -6.11 -8.53
CA GLU A 47 0.18 -5.18 -8.54
C GLU A 47 0.10 -4.32 -7.29
N VAL A 48 0.37 -4.88 -6.11
CA VAL A 48 0.51 -4.09 -4.88
C VAL A 48 1.59 -3.03 -5.07
N ILE A 49 2.74 -3.40 -5.67
CA ILE A 49 3.83 -2.45 -5.98
C ILE A 49 3.36 -1.35 -6.94
N ASN A 50 2.61 -1.70 -7.98
CA ASN A 50 2.11 -0.73 -8.96
C ASN A 50 1.12 0.25 -8.33
N GLU A 51 0.22 -0.24 -7.48
CA GLU A 51 -0.73 0.60 -6.76
C GLU A 51 -0.06 1.54 -5.77
N LEU A 52 0.90 1.04 -4.98
CA LEU A 52 1.72 1.86 -4.10
C LEU A 52 2.47 2.96 -4.87
N LYS A 53 3.10 2.63 -6.00
CA LYS A 53 3.75 3.61 -6.87
C LYS A 53 2.78 4.66 -7.40
N ARG A 54 1.57 4.25 -7.81
CA ARG A 54 0.53 5.17 -8.28
C ARG A 54 0.12 6.16 -7.21
N ILE A 55 -0.01 5.71 -5.96
CA ILE A 55 -0.36 6.57 -4.81
C ILE A 55 0.77 7.54 -4.52
N PHE A 56 2.01 7.05 -4.42
CA PHE A 56 3.16 7.90 -4.12
C PHE A 56 3.38 8.97 -5.19
N ASN A 57 3.24 8.63 -6.47
CA ASN A 57 3.33 9.60 -7.57
C ASN A 57 2.27 10.72 -7.49
N LYS A 58 1.09 10.46 -6.90
CA LYS A 58 0.07 11.50 -6.70
C LYS A 58 0.40 12.45 -5.54
N VAL A 59 1.13 11.95 -4.54
CA VAL A 59 1.54 12.74 -3.38
C VAL A 59 2.76 13.58 -3.71
N ASP A 60 3.81 12.93 -4.22
CA ASP A 60 5.08 13.56 -4.58
C ASP A 60 5.85 12.62 -5.53
N SER A 61 6.15 13.08 -6.74
CA SER A 61 6.88 12.32 -7.76
C SER A 61 8.34 11.99 -7.38
N SER A 62 8.89 12.64 -6.35
CA SER A 62 10.22 12.34 -5.82
C SER A 62 10.23 11.14 -4.87
N LEU A 63 9.07 10.70 -4.37
CA LEU A 63 8.94 9.51 -3.53
C LEU A 63 9.16 8.23 -4.37
N SER A 64 9.97 7.33 -3.85
CA SER A 64 10.24 6.04 -4.48
C SER A 64 10.02 4.88 -3.50
N LEU A 65 9.38 3.82 -4.00
CA LEU A 65 9.22 2.58 -3.24
C LEU A 65 10.50 1.74 -3.38
N ILE A 66 11.31 1.69 -2.32
CA ILE A 66 12.56 0.92 -2.27
C ILE A 66 12.36 -0.32 -1.40
N LYS A 67 12.67 -1.50 -1.94
CA LYS A 67 12.72 -2.74 -1.15
C LYS A 67 13.93 -2.70 -0.23
N GLY A 68 13.71 -2.59 1.07
CA GLY A 68 14.78 -2.54 2.08
C GLY A 68 14.36 -3.18 3.39
N LYS A 69 15.35 -3.50 4.24
CA LYS A 69 15.10 -3.77 5.67
C LYS A 69 15.12 -2.42 6.38
N ILE A 70 14.03 -2.08 7.08
CA ILE A 70 14.02 -0.95 8.00
C ILE A 70 15.04 -1.27 9.10
N ARG A 71 16.10 -0.46 9.22
CA ARG A 71 17.11 -0.63 10.26
C ARG A 71 16.75 0.16 11.50
N GLU A 72 16.43 1.44 11.34
CA GLU A 72 16.03 2.35 12.43
C GLU A 72 15.08 3.42 11.88
N ILE A 73 14.11 3.84 12.69
CA ILE A 73 13.22 4.98 12.41
C ILE A 73 13.61 6.08 13.39
N TYR A 74 14.28 7.13 12.90
CA TYR A 74 14.64 8.29 13.70
C TYR A 74 13.49 9.29 13.70
N LEU A 75 12.74 9.35 14.81
CA LEU A 75 11.76 10.41 15.05
C LEU A 75 12.46 11.54 15.83
N SER A 76 13.09 12.47 15.13
CA SER A 76 13.64 13.67 15.75
C SER A 76 12.52 14.71 15.93
N TYR A 77 11.92 14.74 17.12
CA TYR A 77 11.11 15.88 17.55
C TYR A 77 12.06 16.95 18.08
N SER A 78 12.44 17.91 17.25
CA SER A 78 13.07 19.14 17.72
C SER A 78 12.02 19.99 18.44
N SER A 79 12.24 20.23 19.73
CA SER A 79 11.54 21.20 20.55
C SER A 79 11.85 22.64 20.15
#